data_AF-D5BMX5-F1
#
_entry.id   AF-D5BMX5-F1
#
_cell.length_a   1.000
_cell.length_b   1.000
_cell.length_c   1.000
_cell.angle_alpha   90.00
_cell.angle_beta   90.00
_cell.angle_gamma   90.00
#
_symmetry.space_group_name_H-M   'P 1'
#
loop_
_entity.id
_entity.type
_entity.pdbx_description
1 polymer ?
#
loop_
_entity_poly.entity_id
_entity_poly.type
_entity_poly.pdbx_seq_one_letter_code
_entity_poly.pdbx_strand_id
1 'polypeptide(L)'
;MIKYQLICENAHSFEGWFQNAGAYDDQKASGDIACPVCEITSVKKALMTPSLASPKMRKTPTPLPPTIDDAIKTDIPVPKAGTGKPAVESGTSLSMSAAVKSPVQSSAKPPERISEKAVEQMAEMMSELRQLQRKVRSECRDVGNDFAEEARKMHYGEAEPEGIYGHATAKERAELDDEGIDIVELPLLPLDN
;
A
#
# COMPACT_ATOMS: atom_id res chain seq x y z
N MET A 1 -23.87 20.41 -13.67
CA MET A 1 -22.56 20.56 -13.01
C MET A 1 -21.87 19.21 -13.06
N ILE A 2 -20.65 19.15 -13.57
CA ILE A 2 -19.87 17.93 -13.75
C ILE A 2 -18.58 18.02 -12.93
N LYS A 3 -18.13 16.88 -12.41
CA LYS A 3 -16.91 16.76 -11.61
C LYS A 3 -15.82 16.13 -12.46
N TYR A 4 -14.66 16.79 -12.56
CA TYR A 4 -13.46 16.23 -13.17
C TYR A 4 -12.36 16.03 -12.14
N GLN A 5 -11.68 14.89 -12.22
CA GLN A 5 -10.39 14.69 -11.57
C GLN A 5 -9.31 15.37 -12.41
N LEU A 6 -8.58 16.30 -11.81
CA LEU A 6 -7.50 17.05 -12.44
C LEU A 6 -6.15 16.67 -11.82
N ILE A 7 -5.08 16.81 -12.58
CA ILE A 7 -3.70 16.57 -12.16
C ILE A 7 -2.84 17.73 -12.67
N CYS A 8 -2.02 18.35 -11.83
CA CYS A 8 -1.06 19.38 -12.25
C CYS A 8 0.28 18.77 -12.71
N GLU A 9 1.21 19.60 -13.21
CA GLU A 9 2.56 19.16 -13.58
C GLU A 9 3.34 18.51 -12.41
N ASN A 10 3.17 19.01 -11.18
CA ASN A 10 3.77 18.44 -9.97
C ASN A 10 3.05 17.17 -9.45
N ALA A 11 2.25 16.51 -10.30
CA ALA A 11 1.51 15.29 -10.01
C ALA A 11 0.48 15.35 -8.85
N HIS A 12 0.18 16.53 -8.31
CA HIS A 12 -0.91 16.69 -7.36
C HIS A 12 -2.26 16.47 -8.05
N SER A 13 -3.06 15.55 -7.52
CA SER A 13 -4.43 15.30 -7.97
C SER A 13 -5.44 16.11 -7.14
N PHE A 14 -6.43 16.70 -7.80
CA PHE A 14 -7.49 17.48 -7.16
C PHE A 14 -8.79 17.42 -7.96
N GLU A 15 -9.88 17.91 -7.38
CA GLU A 15 -11.22 17.84 -7.97
C GLU A 15 -11.72 19.23 -8.38
N GLY A 16 -12.20 19.36 -9.61
CA GLY A 16 -12.84 20.58 -10.11
C GLY A 16 -14.30 20.34 -10.50
N TRP A 17 -15.17 21.28 -10.14
CA TRP A 17 -16.60 21.26 -10.46
C TRP A 17 -16.92 22.31 -11.52
N PHE A 18 -17.34 21.88 -12.70
CA PHE A 18 -17.58 22.73 -13.87
C PHE A 18 -19.06 22.70 -14.24
N GLN A 19 -19.58 23.73 -14.93
CA GLN A 19 -20.98 23.72 -15.36
C GLN A 19 -21.23 22.66 -16.44
N ASN A 20 -20.33 22.60 -17.43
CA ASN A 20 -20.34 21.69 -18.58
C ASN A 20 -18.88 21.35 -19.00
N ALA A 21 -18.70 20.55 -20.06
CA ALA A 21 -17.38 20.12 -20.52
C ALA A 21 -16.52 21.26 -21.09
N GLY A 22 -17.10 22.16 -21.89
CA GLY A 22 -16.40 23.30 -22.48
C GLY A 22 -15.88 24.28 -21.44
N ALA A 23 -16.65 24.50 -20.35
CA ALA A 23 -16.27 25.40 -19.27
C ALA A 23 -14.93 25.02 -18.58
N TYR A 24 -14.50 23.76 -18.62
CA TYR A 24 -13.15 23.38 -18.18
C TYR A 24 -12.08 23.84 -19.17
N ASP A 25 -12.30 23.64 -20.48
CA ASP A 25 -11.33 23.98 -21.51
C ASP A 25 -11.21 25.52 -21.67
N ASP A 26 -12.32 26.26 -21.48
CA ASP A 26 -12.35 27.73 -21.38
C ASP A 26 -11.57 28.25 -20.16
N GLN A 27 -11.86 27.76 -18.96
CA GLN A 27 -11.16 28.19 -17.73
C GLN A 27 -9.67 27.80 -17.75
N LYS A 28 -9.31 26.68 -18.41
CA LYS A 28 -7.91 26.34 -18.65
C LYS A 28 -7.24 27.30 -19.64
N ALA A 29 -7.94 27.75 -20.68
CA ALA A 29 -7.40 28.72 -21.64
C ALA A 29 -7.21 30.12 -21.02
N SER A 30 -8.11 30.53 -20.12
CA SER A 30 -7.98 31.76 -19.32
C SER A 30 -6.95 31.66 -18.19
N GLY A 31 -6.58 30.44 -17.77
CA GLY A 31 -5.64 30.21 -16.66
C GLY A 31 -6.28 30.24 -15.27
N ASP A 32 -7.61 30.25 -15.16
CA ASP A 32 -8.35 30.36 -13.89
C ASP A 32 -8.27 29.09 -13.01
N ILE A 33 -7.81 27.96 -13.56
CA ILE A 33 -7.71 26.68 -12.83
C ILE A 33 -6.31 26.50 -12.24
N ALA A 34 -6.09 27.00 -11.02
CA ALA A 34 -4.86 26.77 -10.26
C ALA A 34 -4.92 25.48 -9.42
N CYS A 35 -3.77 24.82 -9.25
CA CYS A 35 -3.63 23.70 -8.31
C CYS A 35 -3.63 24.20 -6.85
N PRO A 36 -4.47 23.65 -5.94
CA PRO A 36 -4.57 24.13 -4.56
C PRO A 36 -3.36 23.81 -3.66
N VAL A 37 -2.37 23.05 -4.17
CA VAL A 37 -1.17 22.64 -3.42
C VAL A 37 0.07 23.43 -3.84
N CYS A 38 0.12 23.90 -5.10
CA CYS A 38 1.33 24.52 -5.67
C CYS A 38 1.03 25.70 -6.61
N GLU A 39 -0.21 26.15 -6.71
CA GLU A 39 -0.69 27.35 -7.44
C GLU A 39 -0.43 27.37 -8.97
N ILE A 40 0.20 26.32 -9.51
CA ILE A 40 0.43 26.13 -10.95
C ILE A 40 -0.89 25.95 -11.71
N THR A 41 -1.05 26.70 -12.80
CA THR A 41 -2.23 26.68 -13.70
C THR A 41 -2.13 25.66 -14.83
N SER A 42 -0.96 25.05 -15.05
CA SER A 42 -0.78 23.89 -15.93
C SER A 42 -1.44 22.63 -15.35
N VAL A 43 -2.71 22.42 -15.70
CA VAL A 43 -3.53 21.29 -15.25
C VAL A 43 -4.07 20.46 -16.40
N LYS A 44 -4.28 19.16 -16.18
CA LYS A 44 -4.85 18.22 -17.16
C LYS A 44 -5.93 17.34 -16.52
N LYS A 45 -6.95 16.98 -17.33
CA LYS A 45 -7.94 15.95 -16.98
C LYS A 45 -7.21 14.61 -16.76
N ALA A 46 -7.48 13.95 -15.64
CA ALA A 46 -6.98 12.59 -15.40
C ALA A 46 -7.66 11.63 -16.38
N LEU A 47 -6.88 10.80 -17.07
CA LEU A 47 -7.43 9.71 -17.86
C LEU A 47 -7.99 8.65 -16.90
N MET A 48 -9.27 8.30 -17.07
CA MET A 48 -9.91 7.21 -16.34
C MET A 48 -9.40 5.88 -16.90
N THR A 49 -8.24 5.43 -16.40
CA THR A 49 -7.68 4.13 -16.75
C THR A 49 -8.51 3.01 -16.10
N PRO A 50 -9.23 2.16 -16.86
CA PRO A 50 -9.82 0.96 -16.29
C PRO A 50 -8.69 0.07 -15.75
N SER A 51 -8.90 -0.55 -14.59
CA SER A 51 -7.84 -1.23 -13.84
C SER A 51 -7.16 -2.34 -14.65
N LEU A 52 -5.96 -2.07 -15.14
CA LEU A 52 -5.09 -3.04 -15.82
C LEU A 52 -4.24 -3.75 -14.76
N ALA A 53 -4.69 -4.93 -14.33
CA ALA A 53 -3.95 -5.78 -13.41
C ALA A 53 -2.55 -6.10 -13.95
N SER A 54 -1.51 -5.81 -13.17
CA SER A 54 -0.13 -6.05 -13.58
C SER A 54 0.19 -7.55 -13.64
N PRO A 55 0.89 -8.05 -14.68
CA PRO A 55 1.21 -9.46 -14.80
C PRO A 55 2.17 -9.91 -13.68
N LYS A 56 1.77 -10.97 -12.98
CA LYS A 56 2.47 -11.55 -11.82
C LYS A 56 3.83 -12.12 -12.24
N MET A 57 4.90 -11.37 -11.96
CA MET A 57 6.28 -11.79 -12.27
C MET A 57 6.61 -13.10 -11.53
N ARG A 58 6.75 -14.21 -12.27
CA ARG A 58 7.14 -15.50 -11.68
C ARG A 58 8.61 -15.43 -11.27
N LYS A 59 8.91 -15.74 -10.01
CA LYS A 59 10.28 -15.94 -9.54
C LYS A 59 10.83 -17.24 -10.14
N THR A 60 11.73 -17.12 -11.12
CA THR A 60 12.55 -18.26 -11.56
C THR A 60 13.57 -18.58 -10.45
N PRO A 61 13.69 -19.83 -10.00
CA PRO A 61 14.69 -20.19 -8.98
C PRO A 61 16.11 -20.09 -9.56
N THR A 62 17.01 -19.50 -8.79
CA THR A 62 18.45 -19.44 -9.10
C THR A 62 19.05 -20.85 -9.04
N PRO A 63 19.69 -21.37 -10.09
CA PRO A 63 20.44 -22.61 -10.01
C PRO A 63 21.75 -22.37 -9.23
N LEU A 64 21.92 -23.08 -8.11
CA LEU A 64 23.21 -23.18 -7.44
C LEU A 64 24.15 -24.09 -8.27
N PRO A 65 25.46 -23.79 -8.34
CA PRO A 65 26.41 -24.67 -9.00
C PRO A 65 26.61 -25.96 -8.17
N PRO A 66 26.70 -27.15 -8.81
CA PRO A 66 26.99 -28.38 -8.10
C PRO A 66 28.46 -28.44 -7.68
N THR A 67 28.71 -28.66 -6.39
CA THR A 67 30.02 -29.06 -5.87
C THR A 67 30.32 -30.50 -6.30
N ILE A 68 31.52 -30.73 -6.85
CA ILE A 68 31.99 -32.03 -7.31
C ILE A 68 32.94 -32.59 -6.27
N ASP A 69 32.55 -33.65 -5.56
CA ASP A 69 33.47 -34.51 -4.83
C ASP A 69 32.99 -35.99 -4.90
N ASP A 70 33.94 -36.85 -5.23
CA ASP A 70 34.00 -38.32 -5.14
C ASP A 70 32.91 -39.28 -5.69
N ALA A 71 33.32 -39.96 -6.77
CA ALA A 71 33.56 -41.42 -6.82
C ALA A 71 32.65 -42.35 -7.68
N ILE A 72 33.33 -43.02 -8.63
CA ILE A 72 33.11 -44.39 -9.18
C ILE A 72 32.21 -44.56 -10.45
N LYS A 73 32.92 -44.70 -11.61
CA LYS A 73 32.84 -45.78 -12.65
C LYS A 73 31.47 -46.06 -13.35
N THR A 74 31.33 -46.29 -14.67
CA THR A 74 32.26 -46.82 -15.71
C THR A 74 31.73 -46.49 -17.15
N ASP A 75 32.58 -46.64 -18.19
CA ASP A 75 32.28 -46.81 -19.64
C ASP A 75 31.57 -45.71 -20.50
N ILE A 76 32.39 -44.88 -21.17
CA ILE A 76 32.68 -44.85 -22.65
C ILE A 76 31.62 -45.48 -23.61
N PRO A 77 31.32 -44.94 -24.84
CA PRO A 77 32.19 -44.12 -25.71
C PRO A 77 31.63 -42.82 -26.34
N VAL A 78 32.60 -42.05 -26.87
CA VAL A 78 32.55 -40.79 -27.64
C VAL A 78 32.29 -41.06 -29.13
N PRO A 79 31.48 -40.24 -29.85
CA PRO A 79 31.99 -39.14 -30.71
C PRO A 79 31.06 -37.87 -30.71
N LYS A 80 31.39 -36.69 -31.29
CA LYS A 80 32.50 -36.30 -32.19
C LYS A 80 33.13 -34.91 -31.88
N ALA A 81 32.89 -33.88 -32.73
CA ALA A 81 33.68 -32.65 -32.87
C ALA A 81 33.00 -31.64 -33.85
N GLY A 82 33.22 -30.32 -33.70
CA GLY A 82 32.62 -29.30 -34.59
C GLY A 82 32.92 -27.82 -34.26
N THR A 83 34.19 -27.43 -34.35
CA THR A 83 34.82 -26.08 -34.33
C THR A 83 33.95 -24.82 -34.53
N GLY A 84 34.18 -23.77 -33.71
CA GLY A 84 33.65 -22.41 -33.97
C GLY A 84 34.04 -21.31 -32.95
N LYS A 85 35.23 -20.70 -33.12
CA LYS A 85 35.67 -19.39 -32.54
C LYS A 85 35.62 -18.34 -33.68
N PRO A 86 35.82 -17.00 -33.51
CA PRO A 86 36.03 -16.18 -32.29
C PRO A 86 35.28 -14.81 -32.30
N ALA A 87 35.64 -13.91 -31.35
CA ALA A 87 35.60 -12.42 -31.47
C ALA A 87 34.19 -11.76 -31.60
N VAL A 88 33.89 -10.46 -31.38
CA VAL A 88 34.56 -9.18 -30.97
C VAL A 88 33.46 -8.19 -30.50
N GLU A 89 33.63 -7.19 -29.64
CA GLU A 89 34.62 -6.95 -28.56
C GLU A 89 34.15 -5.94 -27.47
N SER A 90 34.47 -4.63 -27.58
CA SER A 90 34.39 -3.56 -26.57
C SER A 90 33.21 -2.58 -26.71
N GLY A 91 32.93 -1.80 -25.66
CA GLY A 91 32.15 -0.54 -25.75
C GLY A 91 31.07 -0.39 -24.67
N THR A 92 31.42 -0.05 -23.42
CA THR A 92 31.48 1.34 -22.92
C THR A 92 30.12 2.04 -22.79
N SER A 93 29.66 2.17 -21.55
CA SER A 93 29.05 3.35 -20.90
C SER A 93 28.28 2.86 -19.68
N LEU A 94 28.80 3.00 -18.46
CA LEU A 94 28.54 4.18 -17.63
C LEU A 94 27.05 4.58 -17.65
N SER A 95 26.31 4.24 -16.58
CA SER A 95 25.96 5.23 -15.55
C SER A 95 25.06 4.65 -14.46
N MET A 96 25.55 4.77 -13.22
CA MET A 96 24.85 5.35 -12.06
C MET A 96 23.46 4.77 -11.68
N SER A 97 23.39 4.11 -10.53
CA SER A 97 22.89 4.71 -9.26
C SER A 97 21.36 4.78 -9.22
N ALA A 98 20.67 4.48 -8.15
CA ALA A 98 21.01 3.97 -6.84
C ALA A 98 19.67 3.62 -6.19
N ALA A 99 19.69 2.62 -5.33
CA ALA A 99 18.97 2.59 -4.06
C ALA A 99 17.69 3.43 -3.95
N VAL A 100 16.55 2.76 -4.19
CA VAL A 100 15.28 3.13 -3.55
C VAL A 100 15.52 3.33 -2.06
N LYS A 101 15.31 4.57 -1.59
CA LYS A 101 14.77 4.85 -0.27
C LYS A 101 13.69 5.91 -0.43
N SER A 102 12.44 5.48 -0.24
CA SER A 102 11.32 6.37 0.06
C SER A 102 11.65 7.25 1.28
N PRO A 103 10.93 8.36 1.48
CA PRO A 103 9.77 8.24 2.37
C PRO A 103 8.56 9.11 1.99
N VAL A 104 7.48 8.95 2.77
CA VAL A 104 6.31 9.84 3.00
C VAL A 104 5.46 10.27 1.78
N GLN A 105 4.21 9.81 1.68
CA GLN A 105 3.01 10.40 2.35
C GLN A 105 2.75 11.84 1.90
N SER A 106 1.75 12.08 1.05
CA SER A 106 0.32 12.19 1.43
C SER A 106 -0.02 13.54 2.05
N SER A 107 -0.01 14.61 1.24
CA SER A 107 -0.46 15.95 1.64
C SER A 107 -1.98 16.03 1.68
N ALA A 108 -2.53 16.02 2.89
CA ALA A 108 -3.94 16.29 3.14
C ALA A 108 -4.31 17.76 2.84
N LYS A 109 -5.57 17.97 2.48
CA LYS A 109 -6.17 19.28 2.21
C LYS A 109 -6.19 20.15 3.49
N PRO A 110 -5.98 21.48 3.41
CA PRO A 110 -6.12 22.37 4.58
C PRO A 110 -7.51 22.24 5.22
N PRO A 111 -7.61 22.21 6.57
CA PRO A 111 -8.87 22.05 7.25
C PRO A 111 -9.73 23.32 7.12
N GLU A 112 -10.99 23.15 6.73
CA GLU A 112 -12.00 24.18 6.99
C GLU A 112 -12.10 24.42 8.50
N ARG A 113 -12.44 25.64 8.91
CA ARG A 113 -12.52 26.00 10.33
C ARG A 113 -13.70 25.28 10.98
N ILE A 114 -13.44 24.07 11.48
CA ILE A 114 -14.25 23.40 12.48
C ILE A 114 -14.56 24.40 13.59
N SER A 115 -15.85 24.60 13.87
CA SER A 115 -16.28 25.54 14.90
C SER A 115 -15.66 25.17 16.25
N GLU A 116 -15.43 26.13 17.15
CA GLU A 116 -14.89 25.83 18.48
C GLU A 116 -15.70 24.73 19.20
N LYS A 117 -17.02 24.68 19.01
CA LYS A 117 -17.85 23.54 19.46
C LYS A 117 -17.50 22.21 18.78
N ALA A 118 -17.28 22.16 17.48
CA ALA A 118 -16.89 20.93 16.79
C ALA A 118 -15.47 20.47 17.17
N VAL A 119 -14.55 21.40 17.46
CA VAL A 119 -13.22 21.08 18.01
C VAL A 119 -13.34 20.50 19.42
N GLU A 120 -14.12 21.15 20.30
CA GLU A 120 -14.39 20.68 21.67
C GLU A 120 -15.06 19.30 21.67
N GLN A 121 -16.11 19.10 20.85
CA GLN A 121 -16.82 17.82 20.72
C GLN A 121 -15.93 16.71 20.16
N MET A 122 -15.06 17.02 19.18
CA MET A 122 -14.08 16.06 18.69
C MET A 122 -13.02 15.74 19.77
N ALA A 123 -12.54 16.75 20.51
CA ALA A 123 -11.56 16.54 21.59
C ALA A 123 -12.15 15.68 22.73
N GLU A 124 -13.40 15.92 23.13
CA GLU A 124 -14.12 15.15 24.13
C GLU A 124 -14.35 13.70 23.67
N MET A 125 -14.88 13.50 22.45
CA MET A 125 -15.05 12.17 21.84
C MET A 125 -13.71 11.41 21.74
N MET A 126 -12.63 12.08 21.33
CA MET A 126 -11.29 11.49 21.30
C MET A 126 -10.76 11.19 22.70
N SER A 127 -11.15 11.94 23.74
CA SER A 127 -10.78 11.65 25.13
C SER A 127 -11.48 10.40 25.66
N GLU A 128 -12.73 10.19 25.28
CA GLU A 128 -13.55 9.04 25.64
C GLU A 128 -13.07 7.77 24.91
N LEU A 129 -12.80 7.86 23.60
CA LEU A 129 -12.21 6.76 22.82
C LEU A 129 -10.82 6.34 23.38
N ARG A 130 -9.99 7.29 23.85
CA ARG A 130 -8.74 6.96 24.57
C ARG A 130 -8.99 6.24 25.90
N GLN A 131 -10.07 6.56 26.63
CA GLN A 131 -10.43 5.84 27.85
C GLN A 131 -10.87 4.40 27.54
N LEU A 132 -11.64 4.20 26.47
CA LEU A 132 -12.02 2.86 26.00
C LEU A 132 -10.79 2.04 25.60
N GLN A 133 -9.87 2.60 24.83
CA GLN A 133 -8.59 1.95 24.47
C GLN A 133 -7.76 1.55 25.69
N ARG A 134 -7.70 2.39 26.73
CA ARG A 134 -7.00 2.04 27.98
C ARG A 134 -7.64 0.87 28.70
N LYS A 135 -8.98 0.82 28.78
CA LYS A 135 -9.72 -0.30 29.38
C LYS A 135 -9.47 -1.61 28.62
N VAL A 136 -9.62 -1.59 27.29
CA VAL A 136 -9.31 -2.75 26.44
C VAL A 136 -7.87 -3.23 26.66
N ARG A 137 -6.87 -2.34 26.73
CA ARG A 137 -5.48 -2.74 26.99
C ARG A 137 -5.23 -3.27 28.42
N SER A 138 -6.05 -2.89 29.40
CA SER A 138 -5.91 -3.38 30.79
C SER A 138 -6.73 -4.63 31.10
N GLU A 139 -7.84 -4.85 30.39
CA GLU A 139 -8.79 -5.93 30.63
C GLU A 139 -8.64 -7.08 29.62
N CYS A 140 -8.12 -6.81 28.42
CA CYS A 140 -7.90 -7.81 27.37
C CYS A 140 -6.41 -8.15 27.21
N ARG A 141 -6.13 -9.40 26.84
CA ARG A 141 -4.80 -9.95 26.58
C ARG A 141 -4.29 -9.54 25.20
N ASP A 142 -3.05 -9.05 25.13
CA ASP A 142 -2.36 -8.75 23.87
C ASP A 142 -1.90 -10.06 23.21
N VAL A 143 -2.34 -10.30 21.97
CA VAL A 143 -1.95 -11.46 21.15
C VAL A 143 -1.16 -11.08 19.90
N GLY A 144 -0.75 -9.81 19.76
CA GLY A 144 0.10 -9.37 18.66
C GLY A 144 -0.49 -9.71 17.28
N ASN A 145 0.27 -10.38 16.43
CA ASN A 145 -0.16 -10.77 15.08
C ASN A 145 -0.96 -12.08 15.04
N ASP A 146 -1.01 -12.84 16.15
CA ASP A 146 -1.63 -14.16 16.21
C ASP A 146 -3.15 -14.09 16.54
N PHE A 147 -3.73 -12.89 16.42
CA PHE A 147 -5.13 -12.60 16.73
C PHE A 147 -6.11 -13.50 15.97
N ALA A 148 -5.85 -13.76 14.68
CA ALA A 148 -6.71 -14.60 13.86
C ALA A 148 -6.75 -16.06 14.36
N GLU A 149 -5.63 -16.61 14.81
CA GLU A 149 -5.59 -17.98 15.34
C GLU A 149 -6.23 -18.08 16.72
N GLU A 150 -5.96 -17.14 17.62
CA GLU A 150 -6.53 -17.19 18.97
C GLU A 150 -8.06 -16.96 18.94
N ALA A 151 -8.55 -16.05 18.08
CA ALA A 151 -9.99 -15.84 17.87
C ALA A 151 -10.70 -17.10 17.35
N ARG A 152 -10.08 -17.83 16.40
CA ARG A 152 -10.58 -19.15 15.94
C ARG A 152 -10.61 -20.17 17.08
N LYS A 153 -9.54 -20.30 17.86
CA LYS A 153 -9.49 -21.24 19.00
C LYS A 153 -10.59 -20.95 20.03
N MET A 154 -10.86 -19.69 20.32
CA MET A 154 -11.97 -19.28 21.21
C MET A 154 -13.33 -19.63 20.61
N HIS A 155 -13.55 -19.40 19.31
CA HIS A 155 -14.80 -19.73 18.62
C HIS A 155 -15.07 -21.25 18.58
N TYR A 156 -14.04 -22.06 18.32
CA TYR A 156 -14.14 -23.53 18.30
C TYR A 156 -14.05 -24.19 19.69
N GLY A 157 -13.80 -23.42 20.76
CA GLY A 157 -13.73 -23.91 22.14
C GLY A 157 -12.41 -24.63 22.52
N GLU A 158 -11.35 -24.42 21.74
CA GLU A 158 -9.99 -24.89 22.03
C GLU A 158 -9.25 -24.01 23.06
N ALA A 159 -9.68 -22.75 23.21
CA ALA A 159 -9.17 -21.79 24.19
C ALA A 159 -10.30 -21.22 25.07
N GLU A 160 -9.94 -20.73 26.26
CA GLU A 160 -10.90 -20.09 27.17
C GLU A 160 -11.42 -18.76 26.57
N PRO A 161 -12.71 -18.42 26.75
CA PRO A 161 -13.31 -17.21 26.17
C PRO A 161 -12.88 -15.96 26.96
N GLU A 162 -11.69 -15.44 26.65
CA GLU A 162 -11.12 -14.22 27.22
C GLU A 162 -11.22 -13.02 26.27
N GLY A 163 -11.11 -11.80 26.79
CA GLY A 163 -10.92 -10.63 25.93
C GLY A 163 -9.53 -10.65 25.31
N ILE A 164 -9.41 -10.68 23.98
CA ILE A 164 -8.13 -10.56 23.27
C ILE A 164 -8.09 -9.29 22.40
N TYR A 165 -6.91 -8.70 22.24
CA TYR A 165 -6.67 -7.62 21.27
C TYR A 165 -5.35 -7.84 20.53
N GLY A 166 -5.28 -7.40 19.27
CA GLY A 166 -4.09 -7.56 18.46
C GLY A 166 -4.25 -6.97 17.06
N HIS A 167 -3.47 -7.51 16.13
CA HIS A 167 -3.42 -7.14 14.72
C HIS A 167 -3.78 -8.35 13.86
N ALA A 168 -4.58 -8.12 12.82
CA ALA A 168 -4.86 -9.08 11.76
C ALA A 168 -4.72 -8.36 10.41
N THR A 169 -4.34 -9.10 9.37
CA THR A 169 -4.37 -8.57 8.01
C THR A 169 -5.81 -8.47 7.50
N ALA A 170 -6.03 -7.63 6.48
CA ALA A 170 -7.34 -7.51 5.85
C ALA A 170 -7.85 -8.83 5.22
N LYS A 171 -6.96 -9.79 4.93
CA LYS A 171 -7.34 -11.13 4.43
C LYS A 171 -7.85 -12.01 5.58
N GLU A 172 -7.11 -12.06 6.68
CA GLU A 172 -7.53 -12.81 7.88
C GLU A 172 -8.84 -12.26 8.45
N ARG A 173 -9.01 -10.93 8.47
CA ARG A 173 -10.28 -10.30 8.85
C ARG A 173 -11.47 -10.84 8.05
N ALA A 174 -11.32 -10.97 6.73
CA ALA A 174 -12.40 -11.45 5.87
C ALA A 174 -12.70 -12.95 6.12
N GLU A 175 -11.67 -13.77 6.33
CA GLU A 175 -11.85 -15.19 6.68
C GLU A 175 -12.60 -15.35 8.01
N LEU A 176 -12.28 -14.52 9.00
CA LEU A 176 -12.92 -14.55 10.32
C LEU A 176 -14.40 -14.11 10.24
N ASP A 177 -14.75 -13.18 9.33
CA ASP A 177 -16.13 -12.79 9.02
C ASP A 177 -16.90 -13.93 8.34
N ASP A 178 -16.28 -14.60 7.36
CA ASP A 178 -16.81 -15.82 6.70
C ASP A 178 -17.02 -16.98 7.70
N GLU A 179 -16.18 -17.08 8.74
CA GLU A 179 -16.29 -18.06 9.84
C GLU A 179 -17.34 -17.67 10.90
N GLY A 180 -17.88 -16.44 10.87
CA GLY A 180 -18.85 -15.94 11.84
C GLY A 180 -18.25 -15.50 13.18
N ILE A 181 -17.02 -14.96 13.16
CA ILE A 181 -16.30 -14.46 14.33
C ILE A 181 -16.41 -12.93 14.38
N ASP A 182 -17.22 -12.40 15.30
CA ASP A 182 -17.45 -10.96 15.48
C ASP A 182 -16.17 -10.20 15.90
N ILE A 183 -15.64 -9.34 15.02
CA ILE A 183 -14.41 -8.57 15.27
C ILE A 183 -14.62 -7.06 15.08
N VAL A 184 -14.45 -6.31 16.16
CA VAL A 184 -14.52 -4.84 16.18
C VAL A 184 -13.18 -4.22 15.80
N GLU A 185 -13.16 -3.33 14.80
CA GLU A 185 -11.99 -2.47 14.55
C GLU A 185 -11.96 -1.31 15.53
N LEU A 186 -10.92 -1.24 16.35
CA LEU A 186 -10.70 -0.11 17.23
C LEU A 186 -9.90 0.97 16.47
N PRO A 187 -10.45 2.18 16.23
CA PRO A 187 -9.75 3.22 15.47
C PRO A 187 -8.42 3.57 16.11
N LEU A 188 -7.33 3.55 15.34
CA LEU A 188 -6.01 3.96 15.81
C LEU A 188 -6.04 5.47 16.09
N LEU A 189 -6.04 5.84 17.37
CA LEU A 189 -5.92 7.23 17.78
C LEU A 189 -4.45 7.64 17.72
N PRO A 190 -4.12 8.87 17.29
CA PRO A 190 -2.77 9.40 17.41
C PRO A 190 -2.32 9.33 18.87
N LEU A 191 -1.12 8.80 19.09
CA LEU A 191 -0.49 8.88 20.40
C LEU A 191 -0.19 10.36 20.69
N ASP A 192 -0.62 10.84 21.85
CA ASP A 192 -0.27 12.15 22.36
C ASP A 192 1.27 12.20 22.54
N ASN A 193 1.92 13.20 21.93
CA ASN A 193 3.37 13.40 21.90
C ASN A 193 3.76 14.50 22.88
#